data_AF-A0A9E1LJP3-F1
#
_entry.id   AF-A0A9E1LJP3-F1
#
_cell.length_a   1.000
_cell.length_b   1.000
_cell.length_c   1.000
_cell.angle_alpha   90.00
_cell.angle_beta   90.00
_cell.angle_gamma   90.00
#
_symmetry.space_group_name_H-M   'P 1'
#
loop_
_entity.id
_entity.type
_entity.pdbx_description
1 polymer ?
#
loop_
_entity_poly.entity_id
_entity_poly.type
_entity_poly.pdbx_seq_one_letter_code
_entity_poly.pdbx_strand_id
1 'polypeptide(L)'
;MTHLTRADLWSLEQYAEKRPDFRAQVMAHKKTREVCIGNNARLCFEDETTIRYQIQEMLRVERIFEAEGIQEELDSYNPLLPEGQNLKATFMLEYDDIDERK
;
A
#
# COMPACT_ATOMS: atom_id res chain seq x y z
N MET A 1 3.63 -10.43 15.29
CA MET A 1 4.10 -9.15 14.72
C MET A 1 3.88 -9.25 13.22
N THR A 2 3.03 -8.40 12.66
CA THR A 2 2.78 -8.36 11.20
C THR A 2 3.92 -7.56 10.57
N HIS A 3 4.94 -8.27 10.11
CA HIS A 3 6.08 -7.72 9.38
C HIS A 3 6.17 -8.50 8.07
N LEU A 4 6.12 -7.80 6.94
CA LEU A 4 6.21 -8.45 5.64
C LEU A 4 7.67 -8.79 5.35
N THR A 5 7.87 -9.92 4.71
CA THR A 5 9.16 -10.41 4.24
C THR A 5 9.08 -10.73 2.75
N ARG A 6 10.23 -11.02 2.14
CA ARG A 6 10.27 -11.44 0.73
C ARG A 6 9.43 -12.69 0.44
N ALA A 7 9.24 -13.57 1.43
CA ALA A 7 8.42 -14.78 1.27
C ALA A 7 6.92 -14.47 1.16
N ASP A 8 6.49 -13.29 1.63
CA ASP A 8 5.11 -12.83 1.54
C ASP A 8 4.81 -12.14 0.20
N LEU A 9 5.85 -11.91 -0.62
CA LEU A 9 5.75 -11.24 -1.91
C LEU A 9 5.80 -12.28 -3.05
N TRP A 10 4.96 -12.05 -4.06
CA TRP A 10 5.03 -12.72 -5.35
C TRP A 10 6.15 -12.13 -6.21
N SER A 11 6.67 -12.94 -7.14
CA SER A 11 7.49 -12.44 -8.24
C SER A 11 6.67 -11.52 -9.16
N LEU A 12 7.34 -10.75 -10.01
CA LEU A 12 6.65 -9.87 -10.98
C LEU A 12 5.68 -10.63 -11.89
N GLU A 13 6.07 -11.84 -12.33
CA GLU A 13 5.24 -12.71 -13.15
C GLU A 13 4.01 -13.21 -12.39
N GLN A 14 4.21 -13.79 -11.21
CA GLN A 14 3.13 -14.25 -10.34
C GLN A 14 2.18 -13.12 -9.97
N TYR A 15 2.71 -11.93 -9.71
CA TYR A 15 1.90 -10.78 -9.39
C TYR A 15 1.10 -10.31 -10.61
N ALA A 16 1.69 -10.30 -11.82
CA ALA A 16 0.98 -9.93 -13.04
C ALA A 16 -0.28 -10.80 -13.27
N GLU A 17 -0.19 -12.10 -12.99
CA GLU A 17 -1.33 -13.02 -13.07
C GLU A 17 -2.39 -12.75 -11.99
N LYS A 18 -1.97 -12.52 -10.74
CA LYS A 18 -2.86 -12.36 -9.58
C LYS A 18 -3.42 -10.95 -9.41
N ARG A 19 -2.80 -9.95 -10.03
CA ARG A 19 -3.08 -8.53 -9.82
C ARG A 19 -4.54 -8.15 -10.02
N PRO A 20 -5.27 -8.61 -11.06
CA PRO A 20 -6.67 -8.22 -11.24
C PRO A 20 -7.53 -8.56 -10.02
N ASP A 21 -7.41 -9.79 -9.52
CA ASP A 21 -8.17 -10.29 -8.38
C ASP A 21 -7.70 -9.65 -7.08
N PHE A 22 -6.39 -9.58 -6.86
CA PHE A 22 -5.84 -8.97 -5.65
C PHE A 22 -6.16 -7.49 -5.55
N ARG A 23 -6.11 -6.75 -6.67
CA ARG A 23 -6.55 -5.36 -6.71
C ARG A 23 -8.02 -5.22 -6.38
N ALA A 24 -8.89 -6.06 -6.94
CA ALA A 24 -10.32 -6.03 -6.64
C ALA A 24 -10.58 -6.28 -5.14
N GLN A 25 -9.89 -7.27 -4.56
CA GLN A 25 -9.94 -7.57 -3.13
C GLN A 25 -9.47 -6.37 -2.29
N VAL A 26 -8.33 -5.75 -2.63
CA VAL A 26 -7.78 -4.61 -1.88
C VAL A 26 -8.69 -3.39 -1.97
N MET A 27 -9.27 -3.09 -3.14
CA MET A 27 -10.23 -1.99 -3.28
C MET A 27 -11.49 -2.22 -2.44
N ALA A 28 -11.99 -3.45 -2.38
CA ALA A 28 -13.12 -3.80 -1.50
C ALA A 28 -12.73 -3.66 -0.02
N HIS A 29 -11.53 -4.09 0.36
CA HIS A 29 -10.98 -3.99 1.71
C HIS A 29 -10.81 -2.53 2.16
N LYS A 30 -10.27 -1.66 1.29
CA LYS A 30 -10.06 -0.23 1.60
C LYS A 30 -11.36 0.49 1.96
N LYS A 31 -12.52 0.08 1.43
CA LYS A 31 -13.81 0.73 1.75
C LYS A 31 -14.15 0.75 3.24
N THR A 32 -13.67 -0.21 4.03
CA THR A 32 -13.91 -0.27 5.49
C THR A 32 -12.77 0.33 6.30
N ARG A 33 -11.73 0.84 5.63
CA ARG A 33 -10.48 1.36 6.21
C ARG A 33 -10.29 2.85 5.95
N GLU A 34 -11.22 3.47 5.23
CA GLU A 34 -11.14 4.85 4.83
C GLU A 34 -12.08 5.74 5.65
N VAL A 35 -11.58 6.91 6.03
CA VAL A 35 -12.34 7.97 6.72
C VAL A 35 -12.11 9.28 5.99
N CYS A 36 -13.16 9.88 5.47
CA CYS A 36 -13.12 11.23 4.90
C CYS A 36 -13.17 12.28 6.03
N ILE A 37 -12.32 13.31 5.92
CA ILE A 37 -12.27 14.45 6.83
C ILE A 37 -12.63 15.69 6.02
N GLY A 38 -13.89 16.12 6.13
CA GLY A 38 -14.41 17.18 5.26
C GLY A 38 -14.40 16.75 3.80
N ASN A 39 -14.13 17.70 2.90
CA ASN A 39 -14.29 17.50 1.46
C ASN A 39 -13.01 17.06 0.73
N ASN A 40 -11.84 17.45 1.24
CA ASN A 40 -10.57 17.39 0.48
C ASN A 40 -9.51 16.54 1.19
N ALA A 41 -9.91 15.74 2.19
CA ALA A 41 -8.98 15.02 3.03
C ALA A 41 -9.51 13.61 3.33
N ARG A 42 -8.62 12.62 3.26
CA ARG A 42 -8.95 11.21 3.50
C ARG A 42 -7.83 10.51 4.23
N LEU A 43 -8.19 9.76 5.27
CA LEU A 43 -7.30 8.80 5.93
C LEU A 43 -7.61 7.40 5.44
N CYS A 44 -6.59 6.65 5.04
CA CYS A 44 -6.67 5.21 4.82
C CYS A 44 -5.84 4.52 5.92
N PHE A 45 -6.51 3.79 6.82
CA PHE A 45 -5.83 3.03 7.85
C PHE A 45 -5.14 1.81 7.25
N GLU A 46 -3.85 1.66 7.52
CA GLU A 46 -2.98 0.66 6.89
C GLU A 46 -2.94 -0.66 7.67
N ASP A 47 -2.86 -1.76 6.94
CA ASP A 47 -2.64 -3.11 7.45
C ASP A 47 -1.84 -3.95 6.46
N GLU A 48 -1.66 -5.23 6.76
CA GLU A 48 -0.90 -6.14 5.92
C GLU A 48 -1.40 -6.19 4.47
N THR A 49 -2.72 -6.16 4.25
CA THR A 49 -3.30 -6.26 2.90
C THR A 49 -3.04 -4.99 2.11
N THR A 50 -3.24 -3.82 2.72
CA THR A 50 -3.04 -2.54 2.03
C THR A 50 -1.55 -2.29 1.73
N ILE A 51 -0.67 -2.60 2.67
CA ILE A 51 0.77 -2.40 2.53
C ILE A 51 1.38 -3.41 1.56
N ARG A 52 1.01 -4.70 1.63
CA ARG A 52 1.47 -5.70 0.67
C ARG A 52 1.08 -5.32 -0.76
N TYR A 53 -0.11 -4.77 -0.95
CA TYR A 53 -0.55 -4.26 -2.24
C TYR A 53 0.30 -3.09 -2.73
N GLN A 54 0.64 -2.13 -1.87
CA GLN A 54 1.50 -1.01 -2.26
C GLN A 54 2.90 -1.46 -2.67
N ILE A 55 3.52 -2.34 -1.88
CA ILE A 55 4.83 -2.92 -2.21
C ILE A 55 4.77 -3.62 -3.57
N GLN A 56 3.77 -4.47 -3.80
CA GLN A 56 3.62 -5.18 -5.07
C GLN A 56 3.40 -4.24 -6.26
N GLU A 57 2.63 -3.16 -6.09
CA GLU A 57 2.47 -2.15 -7.14
C GLU A 57 3.79 -1.42 -7.42
N MET A 58 4.59 -1.07 -6.41
CA MET A 58 5.90 -0.44 -6.59
C MET A 58 6.86 -1.36 -7.35
N LEU A 59 7.01 -2.61 -6.90
CA LEU A 59 7.87 -3.59 -7.57
C LEU A 59 7.47 -3.77 -9.04
N ARG A 60 6.17 -3.78 -9.34
CA ARG A 60 5.65 -3.91 -10.71
C ARG A 60 5.91 -2.69 -11.59
N VAL A 61 5.65 -1.49 -11.07
CA VAL A 61 5.79 -0.25 -11.85
C VAL A 61 7.25 0.01 -12.17
N GLU A 62 8.12 -0.13 -11.17
CA GLU A 62 9.56 0.11 -11.28
C GLU A 62 10.33 -1.12 -11.80
N ARG A 63 9.66 -2.27 -12.00
CA ARG A 63 10.24 -3.55 -12.43
C ARG A 63 11.39 -4.01 -11.52
N ILE A 64 11.22 -3.88 -10.21
CA ILE A 64 12.20 -4.31 -9.21
C ILE A 64 12.04 -5.81 -8.97
N PHE A 65 13.09 -6.57 -9.23
CA PHE A 65 13.14 -8.02 -8.98
C PHE A 65 14.43 -8.47 -8.27
N GLU A 66 15.41 -7.57 -8.12
CA GLU A 66 16.64 -7.85 -7.40
C GLU A 66 16.39 -7.86 -5.89
N ALA A 67 17.11 -8.74 -5.18
CA ALA A 67 16.89 -8.98 -3.76
C ALA A 67 17.02 -7.71 -2.90
N GLU A 68 17.99 -6.86 -3.22
CA GLU A 68 18.28 -5.61 -2.50
C GLU A 68 17.17 -4.59 -2.71
N GLY A 69 16.78 -4.31 -3.96
CA GLY A 69 15.67 -3.40 -4.25
C GLY A 69 14.34 -3.85 -3.64
N ILE A 70 14.06 -5.16 -3.59
CA ILE A 70 12.86 -5.66 -2.88
C ILE A 70 12.94 -5.36 -1.38
N GLN A 71 14.12 -5.48 -0.78
CA GLN A 71 14.33 -5.19 0.64
C GLN A 71 14.16 -3.69 0.93
N GLU A 72 14.64 -2.81 0.06
CA GLU A 72 14.46 -1.36 0.20
C GLU A 72 12.97 -0.96 0.21
N GLU A 73 12.16 -1.56 -0.66
CA GLU A 73 10.71 -1.35 -0.66
C GLU A 73 10.09 -1.90 0.63
N LEU A 74 10.45 -3.12 1.05
CA LEU A 74 9.99 -3.67 2.32
C LEU A 74 10.31 -2.76 3.51
N ASP A 75 11.54 -2.24 3.58
CA ASP A 75 11.99 -1.38 4.67
C ASP A 75 11.29 -0.01 4.66
N SER A 76 10.94 0.49 3.47
CA SER A 76 10.20 1.74 3.31
C SER A 76 8.75 1.61 3.77
N TYR A 77 8.10 0.48 3.51
CA TYR A 77 6.67 0.28 3.72
C TYR A 77 6.31 -0.44 5.02
N ASN A 78 7.15 -1.34 5.54
CA ASN A 78 6.92 -2.04 6.82
C ASN A 78 6.66 -1.10 8.02
N PRO A 79 7.29 0.09 8.13
CA PRO A 79 6.99 1.04 9.20
C PRO A 79 5.53 1.54 9.22
N LEU A 80 4.79 1.36 8.12
CA LEU A 80 3.36 1.69 8.02
C LEU A 80 2.46 0.56 8.52
N LEU A 81 3.00 -0.61 8.88
CA LEU A 81 2.22 -1.67 9.51
C LEU A 81 1.96 -1.32 11.00
N PRO A 82 0.75 -1.62 11.51
CA PRO A 82 0.45 -1.46 12.92
C PRO A 82 1.18 -2.51 13.77
N GLU A 83 1.62 -2.12 14.95
CA GLU A 83 2.40 -2.95 15.89
C GLU A 83 1.53 -3.50 17.03
N GLY A 84 0.20 -3.43 16.89
CA GLY A 84 -0.79 -3.90 17.86
C GLY A 84 -1.16 -2.89 18.95
N GLN A 85 -0.33 -1.86 19.17
CA GLN A 85 -0.59 -0.79 20.13
C GLN A 85 -0.75 0.60 19.47
N ASN A 86 -0.70 0.65 18.14
CA ASN A 86 -0.83 1.88 17.36
C ASN A 86 -1.67 1.64 16.10
N LEU A 87 -2.29 2.72 15.62
CA LEU A 87 -2.90 2.77 14.30
C LEU A 87 -1.95 3.52 13.38
N LYS A 88 -1.78 3.02 12.16
CA LYS A 88 -1.03 3.67 11.08
C LYS A 88 -2.02 4.03 9.98
N ALA A 89 -1.89 5.21 9.39
CA ALA A 89 -2.76 5.65 8.31
C ALA A 89 -2.00 6.53 7.31
N THR A 90 -2.33 6.36 6.03
CA THR A 90 -1.92 7.29 4.98
C THR A 90 -2.93 8.44 4.91
N PHE A 91 -2.44 9.66 5.06
CA PHE A 91 -3.24 10.86 4.92
C PHE A 91 -3.09 11.43 3.51
N MET A 92 -4.21 11.59 2.81
CA MET A 92 -4.27 12.11 1.46
C MET A 92 -5.03 13.44 1.47
N LEU A 93 -4.42 14.45 0.85
CA LEU A 93 -5.06 15.72 0.52
C LEU A 93 -5.42 15.68 -0.96
N GLU A 94 -6.71 15.83 -1.25
CA GLU A 94 -7.33 15.60 -2.56
C GLU A 94 -7.95 16.92 -3.03
N TYR A 95 -7.25 17.62 -3.91
CA TYR A 95 -7.70 18.85 -4.57
C TYR A 95 -7.64 18.64 -6.07
N ASP A 96 -8.75 18.82 -6.79
CA ASP A 96 -8.80 18.64 -8.24
C ASP A 96 -8.03 19.75 -8.98
N ASP A 97 -8.13 20.99 -8.48
CA ASP A 97 -7.44 22.15 -9.02
C ASP A 97 -5.96 22.15 -8.62
N ILE A 98 -5.07 22.41 -9.59
CA ILE A 98 -3.61 22.37 -9.38
C ILE A 98 -3.14 23.56 -8.54
N ASP A 99 -3.76 24.72 -8.68
CA ASP A 99 -3.37 25.92 -7.96
C ASP A 99 -3.87 25.89 -6.51
N GLU A 100 -4.98 25.21 -6.22
CA GLU A 100 -5.38 24.91 -4.84
C GLU A 100 -4.53 23.81 -4.17
N ARG A 101 -3.94 22.90 -4.96
CA ARG A 101 -3.15 21.76 -4.45
C ARG A 101 -1.73 22.15 -4.01
N LYS A 102 -1.14 23.20 -4.61
CA LYS A 102 0.24 23.66 -4.34
C LYS A 102 0.36 24.31 -2.97
#